data_AF-A0A942P897-F1
#
_entry.id   AF-A0A942P897-F1
#
_cell.length_a   1.000
_cell.length_b   1.000
_cell.length_c   1.000
_cell.angle_alpha   90.00
_cell.angle_beta   90.00
_cell.angle_gamma   90.00
#
_symmetry.space_group_name_H-M   'P 1'
#
loop_
_entity.id
_entity.type
_entity.pdbx_description
1 polymer ?
#
loop_
_entity_poly.entity_id
_entity_poly.type
_entity_poly.pdbx_seq_one_letter_code
_entity_poly.pdbx_strand_id
1 'polypeptide(L)'
;RRDCAAIEAALKKTVCEASTIPEAIGVATKTLRELAFRHPSEFLDQPIIPETNHWPRGVVEIVRRVIGLKGDMPEELYKAAENLQNHIIHAYGTVVITHYFLQQVSPRLKLSQGQMWAIIALRDSCWYDYTRKAPIPLAVLPGGIEELAAMCGSTSKSVRNWLNDPAFQMFAEIVDTEGVELPESWGLRHAVFNVRLTEPTREDWEKMIHGLGKNDSEEAENASWQDKNASDYGETGYSDREKAIHASEKMIHRSGKSDTRPGKKRYTPREKMIHGLGKNDTPLKNLIKPLLNPFKPLESPQPPVRQNSARKPGAGSQVFWEWDDLMSRNSVGLTMSKKLLAANKESGNKIDRLSRNFVSWLLYAYSESGRGVNNPVSNALARLRENIYSGAGGDYDRLATLSPRELKAMLDADLTGKEIPQQHAYLYEHNFCLMPDNYKRELRGKLFG
;
A
#
# COMPACT_ATOMS: atom_id res chain seq x y z
N ARG A 1 10.67 3.50 -12.93
CA ARG A 1 9.48 3.72 -13.78
C ARG A 1 9.86 3.34 -15.20
N ARG A 2 9.36 2.20 -15.69
CA ARG A 2 9.76 1.63 -16.99
C ARG A 2 9.31 2.50 -18.17
N ASP A 3 8.11 3.05 -18.05
CA ASP A 3 7.53 4.03 -18.95
C ASP A 3 8.43 5.26 -19.16
N CYS A 4 8.91 5.89 -18.08
CA CYS A 4 9.84 7.02 -18.19
C CYS A 4 11.15 6.60 -18.86
N ALA A 5 11.71 5.44 -18.49
CA ALA A 5 12.95 4.93 -19.07
C ALA A 5 12.81 4.65 -20.58
N ALA A 6 11.66 4.16 -21.02
CA ALA A 6 11.38 3.90 -22.43
C ALA A 6 11.33 5.16 -23.28
N ILE A 7 10.62 6.19 -22.78
CA ILE A 7 10.57 7.49 -23.46
C ILE A 7 11.95 8.15 -23.46
N GLU A 8 12.69 8.08 -22.35
CA GLU A 8 14.05 8.62 -22.24
C GLU A 8 15.00 7.93 -23.22
N ALA A 9 14.96 6.61 -23.32
CA ALA A 9 15.79 5.83 -24.25
C ALA A 9 15.47 6.15 -25.72
N ALA A 10 14.18 6.28 -26.07
CA ALA A 10 13.75 6.65 -27.41
C ALA A 10 14.28 8.05 -27.80
N LEU A 11 14.18 9.01 -26.87
CA LEU A 11 14.70 10.37 -27.09
C LEU A 11 16.23 10.39 -27.17
N LYS A 12 16.93 9.72 -26.24
CA LYS A 12 18.41 9.63 -26.24
C LYS A 12 18.93 9.06 -27.56
N LYS A 13 18.30 8.01 -28.08
CA LYS A 13 18.67 7.38 -29.35
C LYS A 13 18.63 8.34 -30.54
N THR A 14 17.64 9.23 -30.58
CA THR A 14 17.53 10.20 -31.68
C THR A 14 18.35 11.46 -31.44
N VAL A 15 18.40 11.93 -30.19
CA VAL A 15 19.08 13.18 -29.83
C VAL A 15 20.61 13.02 -29.88
N CYS A 16 21.17 11.83 -29.66
CA CYS A 16 22.62 11.62 -29.75
C CYS A 16 23.19 11.84 -31.16
N GLU A 17 22.36 11.84 -32.20
CA GLU A 17 22.76 12.12 -33.57
C GLU A 17 22.88 13.63 -33.87
N ALA A 18 22.34 14.49 -33.00
CA ALA A 18 22.37 15.94 -33.17
C ALA A 18 23.71 16.54 -32.69
N SER A 19 24.28 17.42 -33.50
CA SER A 19 25.56 18.09 -33.19
C SER A 19 25.38 19.39 -32.39
N THR A 20 24.17 19.97 -32.40
CA THR A 20 23.87 21.25 -31.73
C THR A 20 22.58 21.19 -30.93
N ILE A 21 22.42 22.06 -29.93
CA ILE A 21 21.20 22.15 -29.11
C ILE A 21 19.95 22.47 -29.95
N PRO A 22 19.97 23.42 -30.91
CA PRO A 22 18.82 23.68 -31.77
C PRO A 22 18.42 22.47 -32.63
N GLU A 23 19.41 21.72 -33.13
CA GLU A 23 19.17 20.49 -33.87
C GLU A 23 18.58 19.40 -32.96
N ALA A 24 19.11 19.24 -31.74
CA ALA A 24 18.58 18.33 -30.73
C ALA A 24 17.12 18.65 -30.38
N ILE A 25 16.76 19.93 -30.28
CA ILE A 25 15.37 20.39 -30.08
C ILE A 25 14.49 19.97 -31.27
N GLY A 26 14.95 20.17 -32.50
CA GLY A 26 14.22 19.78 -33.71
C GLY A 26 13.98 18.28 -33.80
N VAL A 27 15.04 17.49 -33.57
CA VAL A 27 14.97 16.02 -33.56
C VAL A 27 14.07 15.52 -32.43
N ALA A 28 14.23 16.02 -31.21
CA ALA A 28 13.37 15.64 -30.09
C ALA A 28 11.90 15.95 -30.36
N THR A 29 11.59 17.11 -30.93
CA THR A 29 10.22 17.50 -31.30
C THR A 29 9.62 16.52 -32.31
N LYS A 30 10.40 16.12 -33.33
CA LYS A 30 9.98 15.13 -34.32
C LYS A 30 9.73 13.76 -33.67
N THR A 31 10.65 13.27 -32.84
CA THR A 31 10.51 11.99 -32.13
C THR A 31 9.27 11.98 -31.23
N LEU A 32 9.00 13.06 -30.48
CA LEU A 32 7.81 13.16 -29.64
C LEU A 32 6.51 13.09 -30.46
N ARG A 33 6.46 13.77 -31.61
CA ARG A 33 5.32 13.70 -32.52
C ARG A 33 5.13 12.29 -33.07
N GLU A 34 6.20 11.64 -33.51
CA GLU A 34 6.15 10.26 -33.99
C GLU A 34 5.66 9.27 -32.92
N LEU A 35 6.11 9.43 -31.66
CA LEU A 35 5.63 8.62 -30.55
C LEU A 35 4.13 8.88 -30.26
N ALA A 36 3.68 10.13 -30.38
CA ALA A 36 2.27 10.48 -30.18
C ALA A 36 1.34 9.89 -31.26
N PHE A 37 1.86 9.53 -32.45
CA PHE A 37 1.09 8.85 -33.49
C PHE A 37 1.03 7.32 -33.31
N ARG A 38 1.85 6.74 -32.44
CA ARG A 38 1.88 5.28 -32.19
C ARG A 38 1.05 4.92 -30.96
N HIS A 39 0.59 3.67 -30.90
CA HIS A 39 -0.05 3.20 -29.69
C HIS A 39 0.99 3.07 -28.55
N PRO A 40 0.72 3.56 -27.32
CA PRO A 40 1.72 3.58 -26.26
C PRO A 40 2.37 2.23 -25.92
N SER A 41 1.63 1.13 -26.05
CA SER A 41 2.18 -0.21 -25.84
C SER A 41 3.36 -0.56 -26.75
N GLU A 42 3.44 0.02 -27.96
CA GLU A 42 4.52 -0.30 -28.92
C GLU A 42 5.89 0.17 -28.45
N PHE A 43 5.95 1.26 -27.67
CA PHE A 43 7.20 1.84 -27.20
C PHE A 43 7.39 1.73 -25.69
N LEU A 44 6.32 1.66 -24.88
CA LEU A 44 6.42 1.53 -23.43
C LEU A 44 6.77 0.11 -22.97
N ASP A 45 6.41 -0.93 -23.75
CA ASP A 45 6.69 -2.34 -23.41
C ASP A 45 8.11 -2.79 -23.75
N GLN A 46 9.01 -1.87 -24.13
CA GLN A 46 10.40 -2.23 -24.42
C GLN A 46 11.12 -2.71 -23.14
N PRO A 47 11.93 -3.79 -23.22
CA PRO A 47 12.63 -4.35 -22.06
C PRO A 47 13.84 -3.47 -21.72
N ILE A 48 13.59 -2.32 -21.09
CA ILE A 48 14.62 -1.34 -20.75
C ILE A 48 14.90 -1.43 -19.26
N ILE A 49 16.18 -1.56 -18.93
CA ILE A 49 16.65 -1.53 -17.55
C ILE A 49 16.82 -0.06 -17.15
N PRO A 50 16.09 0.40 -16.13
CA PRO A 50 16.18 1.79 -15.70
C PRO A 50 17.56 2.12 -15.10
N GLU A 51 18.27 3.09 -15.70
CA GLU A 51 19.62 3.51 -15.27
C GLU A 51 19.62 4.45 -14.05
N THR A 52 18.52 5.18 -13.85
CA THR A 52 18.45 6.21 -12.82
C THR A 52 17.39 5.94 -11.78
N ASN A 53 17.68 6.40 -10.58
CA ASN A 53 16.84 6.24 -9.41
C ASN A 53 15.85 7.43 -9.28
N HIS A 54 16.20 8.60 -9.81
CA HIS A 54 15.39 9.82 -9.80
C HIS A 54 14.50 9.91 -11.04
N TRP A 55 13.23 9.58 -10.89
CA TRP A 55 12.28 9.52 -11.99
C TRP A 55 11.66 10.89 -12.31
N PRO A 56 11.69 11.32 -13.58
CA PRO A 56 10.93 12.48 -14.03
C PRO A 56 9.44 12.32 -13.74
N ARG A 57 8.78 13.43 -13.38
CA ARG A 57 7.34 13.46 -13.06
C ARG A 57 6.46 13.39 -14.30
N GLY A 58 6.95 13.85 -15.45
CA GLY A 58 6.23 13.87 -16.73
C GLY A 58 7.16 13.95 -17.92
N VAL A 59 6.59 13.91 -19.13
CA VAL A 59 7.35 13.86 -20.40
C VAL A 59 8.21 15.12 -20.58
N VAL A 60 7.70 16.29 -20.19
CA VAL A 60 8.44 17.56 -20.23
C VAL A 60 9.76 17.49 -19.46
N GLU A 61 9.75 16.88 -18.27
CA GLU A 61 10.96 16.76 -17.45
C GLU A 61 11.95 15.74 -18.05
N ILE A 62 11.45 14.68 -18.70
CA ILE A 62 12.29 13.74 -19.47
C ILE A 62 13.01 14.50 -20.58
N VAL A 63 12.28 15.28 -21.37
CA VAL A 63 12.83 16.06 -22.50
C VAL A 63 13.89 17.05 -22.02
N ARG A 64 13.63 17.80 -20.93
CA ARG A 64 14.62 18.71 -20.32
C ARG A 64 15.90 18.00 -19.94
N ARG A 65 15.78 16.83 -19.32
CA ARG A 65 16.92 16.02 -18.89
C ARG A 65 17.73 15.50 -20.07
N VAL A 66 17.07 14.98 -21.11
CA VAL A 66 17.75 14.38 -22.27
C VAL A 66 18.52 15.43 -23.07
N ILE A 67 17.93 16.61 -23.31
CA ILE A 67 18.58 17.68 -24.08
C ILE A 67 19.56 18.50 -23.20
N GLY A 68 19.39 18.48 -21.88
CA GLY A 68 20.17 19.31 -20.95
C GLY A 68 19.71 20.78 -20.89
N LEU A 69 18.41 21.03 -21.12
CA LEU A 69 17.84 22.37 -21.12
C LEU A 69 17.73 22.95 -19.70
N LYS A 70 18.50 24.00 -19.41
CA LYS A 70 18.47 24.72 -18.12
C LYS A 70 17.52 25.93 -18.10
N GLY A 71 17.11 26.44 -19.26
CA GLY A 71 16.24 27.61 -19.40
C GLY A 71 14.83 27.27 -19.88
N ASP A 72 14.13 28.23 -20.47
CA ASP A 72 12.78 28.01 -21.00
C ASP A 72 12.78 27.00 -22.15
N MET A 73 11.72 26.19 -22.18
CA MET A 73 11.54 25.20 -23.24
C MET A 73 10.86 25.88 -24.43
N PRO A 74 11.36 25.70 -25.66
CA PRO A 74 10.67 26.21 -26.85
C PRO A 74 9.22 25.70 -26.90
N GLU A 75 8.29 26.59 -27.24
CA GLU A 75 6.86 26.34 -27.23
C GLU A 75 6.45 25.08 -28.02
N GLU A 76 7.03 24.89 -29.20
CA GLU A 76 6.77 23.74 -30.06
C GLU A 76 7.19 22.41 -29.42
N LEU A 77 8.32 22.41 -28.72
CA LEU A 77 8.84 21.23 -28.01
C LEU A 77 7.98 20.93 -26.78
N TYR A 78 7.56 21.97 -26.05
CA TYR A 78 6.67 21.85 -24.90
C TYR A 78 5.32 21.25 -25.30
N LYS A 79 4.68 21.79 -26.35
CA LYS A 79 3.44 21.25 -26.90
C LYS A 79 3.56 19.80 -27.35
N ALA A 80 4.66 19.44 -28.02
CA ALA A 80 4.88 18.05 -28.43
C ALA A 80 4.99 17.10 -27.22
N ALA A 81 5.67 17.54 -26.15
CA ALA A 81 5.80 16.77 -24.92
C ALA A 81 4.45 16.61 -24.18
N GLU A 82 3.66 17.69 -24.05
CA GLU A 82 2.32 17.62 -23.47
C GLU A 82 1.38 16.73 -24.28
N ASN A 83 1.41 16.84 -25.61
CA ASN A 83 0.58 16.02 -26.49
C ASN A 83 0.88 14.53 -26.32
N LEU A 84 2.16 14.15 -26.26
CA LEU A 84 2.55 12.76 -25.98
C LEU A 84 2.07 12.32 -24.59
N GLN A 85 2.21 13.17 -23.58
CA GLN A 85 1.75 12.87 -22.23
C GLN A 85 0.23 12.64 -22.17
N ASN A 86 -0.55 13.52 -22.79
CA ASN A 86 -2.00 13.41 -22.85
C ASN A 86 -2.42 12.17 -23.65
N HIS A 87 -1.76 11.89 -24.78
CA HIS A 87 -1.98 10.67 -25.55
C HIS A 87 -1.77 9.41 -24.70
N ILE A 88 -0.69 9.33 -23.93
CA ILE A 88 -0.43 8.21 -23.02
C ILE A 88 -1.52 8.10 -21.94
N ILE A 89 -1.95 9.22 -21.36
CA ILE A 89 -3.00 9.23 -20.33
C ILE A 89 -4.34 8.72 -20.89
N HIS A 90 -4.67 9.08 -22.13
CA HIS A 90 -5.97 8.74 -22.74
C HIS A 90 -5.98 7.39 -23.47
N ALA A 91 -4.82 6.84 -23.84
CA ALA A 91 -4.75 5.60 -24.62
C ALA A 91 -5.30 4.36 -23.92
N TYR A 92 -5.30 4.34 -22.58
CA TYR A 92 -5.71 3.17 -21.78
C TYR A 92 -7.12 3.31 -21.19
N GLY A 93 -7.90 4.29 -21.66
CA GLY A 93 -9.25 4.54 -21.19
C GLY A 93 -9.31 5.14 -19.79
N THR A 94 -10.51 5.14 -19.22
CA THR A 94 -10.78 5.68 -17.88
C THR A 94 -11.29 4.57 -16.98
N VAL A 95 -10.68 4.44 -15.79
CA VAL A 95 -11.17 3.52 -14.77
C VAL A 95 -11.88 4.30 -13.68
N VAL A 96 -13.06 3.82 -13.29
CA VAL A 96 -13.85 4.42 -12.20
C VAL A 96 -13.48 3.75 -10.89
N ILE A 97 -13.07 4.56 -9.91
CA ILE A 97 -12.72 4.10 -8.57
C ILE A 97 -13.57 4.88 -7.58
N THR A 98 -14.25 4.19 -6.66
CA THR A 98 -15.06 4.87 -5.65
C THR A 98 -14.16 5.57 -4.63
N HIS A 99 -14.56 6.76 -4.22
CA HIS A 99 -13.86 7.50 -3.16
C HIS A 99 -13.86 6.74 -1.83
N TYR A 100 -14.97 6.04 -1.55
CA TYR A 100 -15.12 5.21 -0.35
C TYR A 100 -14.11 4.04 -0.33
N PHE A 101 -13.86 3.39 -1.47
CA PHE A 101 -12.84 2.34 -1.57
C PHE A 101 -11.46 2.83 -1.16
N LEU A 102 -11.03 3.97 -1.71
CA LEU A 102 -9.70 4.51 -1.47
C LEU A 102 -9.52 5.05 -0.04
N GLN A 103 -10.55 5.70 0.51
CA GLN A 103 -10.43 6.38 1.80
C GLN A 103 -10.76 5.51 3.02
N GLN A 104 -11.68 4.57 2.87
CA GLN A 104 -12.23 3.80 4.00
C GLN A 104 -11.86 2.34 3.88
N VAL A 105 -12.24 1.70 2.76
CA VAL A 105 -12.17 0.24 2.62
C VAL A 105 -10.72 -0.25 2.55
N SER A 106 -9.93 0.26 1.61
CA SER A 106 -8.55 -0.17 1.38
C SER A 106 -7.66 0.04 2.62
N PRO A 107 -7.65 1.21 3.28
CA PRO A 107 -6.85 1.41 4.49
C PRO A 107 -7.26 0.48 5.62
N ARG A 108 -8.55 0.21 5.76
CA ARG A 108 -9.09 -0.57 6.87
C ARG A 108 -8.83 -2.07 6.73
N LEU A 109 -8.95 -2.58 5.51
CA LEU A 109 -8.57 -3.94 5.12
C LEU A 109 -7.06 -4.11 4.94
N LYS A 110 -6.28 -3.03 5.09
CA LYS A 110 -4.81 -3.00 4.89
C LYS A 110 -4.38 -3.55 3.53
N LEU A 111 -5.19 -3.31 2.49
CA LEU A 111 -4.88 -3.76 1.14
C LEU A 111 -3.57 -3.13 0.65
N SER A 112 -2.68 -3.96 0.12
CA SER A 112 -1.48 -3.48 -0.57
C SER A 112 -1.85 -2.74 -1.86
N GLN A 113 -0.96 -1.88 -2.34
CA GLN A 113 -1.16 -1.17 -3.61
C GLN A 113 -1.41 -2.13 -4.79
N GLY A 114 -0.73 -3.28 -4.81
CA GLY A 114 -0.94 -4.31 -5.82
C GLY A 114 -2.34 -4.93 -5.75
N GLN A 115 -2.82 -5.25 -4.54
CA GLN A 115 -4.18 -5.77 -4.32
C GLN A 115 -5.23 -4.76 -4.74
N MET A 116 -5.07 -3.48 -4.40
CA MET A 116 -5.98 -2.42 -4.82
C MET A 116 -6.10 -2.36 -6.35
N TRP A 117 -4.96 -2.33 -7.06
CA TRP A 117 -4.96 -2.28 -8.52
C TRP A 117 -5.53 -3.54 -9.15
N ALA A 118 -5.29 -4.73 -8.58
CA ALA A 118 -5.90 -5.96 -9.04
C ALA A 118 -7.43 -5.93 -8.91
N ILE A 119 -7.97 -5.46 -7.78
CA ILE A 119 -9.43 -5.30 -7.58
C ILE A 119 -10.01 -4.31 -8.59
N ILE A 120 -9.35 -3.17 -8.78
CA ILE A 120 -9.75 -2.14 -9.73
C ILE A 120 -9.76 -2.69 -11.17
N ALA A 121 -8.70 -3.39 -11.57
CA ALA A 121 -8.58 -4.02 -12.89
C ALA A 121 -9.66 -5.07 -13.15
N LEU A 122 -9.97 -5.90 -12.15
CA LEU A 122 -11.02 -6.91 -12.24
C LEU A 122 -12.41 -6.29 -12.37
N ARG A 123 -12.71 -5.23 -11.61
CA ARG A 123 -13.97 -4.49 -11.72
C ARG A 123 -14.14 -3.86 -13.11
N ASP A 124 -13.09 -3.27 -13.66
CA ASP A 124 -13.10 -2.69 -15.01
C ASP A 124 -13.25 -3.76 -16.12
N SER A 125 -12.74 -4.96 -15.84
CA SER A 125 -12.82 -6.11 -16.75
C SER A 125 -14.19 -6.79 -16.76
N CYS A 126 -15.09 -6.45 -15.83
CA CYS A 126 -16.45 -6.96 -15.79
C CYS A 126 -17.25 -6.48 -17.00
N TRP A 127 -18.17 -7.33 -17.46
CA TRP A 127 -18.95 -7.09 -18.67
C TRP A 127 -20.29 -6.46 -18.30
N TYR A 128 -20.86 -5.67 -19.20
CA TYR A 128 -22.20 -5.11 -19.02
C TYR A 128 -23.17 -5.84 -19.95
N ASP A 129 -24.23 -6.42 -19.37
CA ASP A 129 -25.31 -7.02 -20.16
C ASP A 129 -26.29 -5.93 -20.58
N TYR A 130 -26.27 -5.56 -21.85
CA TYR A 130 -27.15 -4.52 -22.41
C TYR A 130 -28.62 -4.95 -22.47
N THR A 131 -28.89 -6.26 -22.54
CA THR A 131 -30.26 -6.79 -22.57
C THR A 131 -30.88 -6.66 -21.18
N ARG A 132 -30.12 -7.02 -20.15
CA ARG A 132 -30.56 -6.95 -18.75
C ARG A 132 -30.31 -5.60 -18.08
N LYS A 133 -29.58 -4.70 -18.75
CA LYS A 133 -29.12 -3.39 -18.23
C LYS A 133 -28.42 -3.51 -16.87
N ALA A 134 -27.64 -4.56 -16.68
CA ALA A 134 -26.96 -4.85 -15.42
C ALA A 134 -25.52 -5.28 -15.68
N PRO A 135 -24.58 -4.89 -14.82
CA PRO A 135 -23.22 -5.40 -14.90
C PRO A 135 -23.19 -6.87 -14.48
N ILE A 136 -22.49 -7.70 -15.24
CA ILE A 136 -22.21 -9.09 -14.89
C ILE A 136 -20.95 -9.08 -14.02
N PRO A 137 -21.00 -9.57 -12.77
CA PRO A 137 -19.88 -9.56 -11.82
C PRO A 137 -18.83 -10.63 -12.16
N LEU A 138 -18.59 -10.89 -13.43
CA LEU A 138 -17.61 -11.87 -13.91
C LEU A 138 -16.57 -11.17 -14.76
N ALA A 139 -15.30 -11.32 -14.35
CA ALA A 139 -14.16 -10.91 -15.15
C ALA A 139 -13.49 -12.14 -15.77
N VAL A 140 -13.30 -12.09 -17.08
CA VAL A 140 -12.64 -13.17 -17.83
C VAL A 140 -11.32 -12.62 -18.34
N LEU A 141 -10.22 -13.23 -17.90
CA LEU A 141 -8.86 -12.86 -18.29
C LEU A 141 -8.24 -13.99 -19.12
N PRO A 142 -8.01 -13.80 -20.44
CA PRO A 142 -7.43 -14.81 -21.31
C PRO A 142 -6.05 -15.33 -20.91
N GLY A 143 -5.22 -14.47 -20.32
CA GLY A 143 -3.93 -14.82 -19.75
C GLY A 143 -3.98 -15.13 -18.25
N GLY A 144 -5.18 -15.20 -17.67
CA GLY A 144 -5.42 -15.66 -16.32
C GLY A 144 -4.71 -14.85 -15.23
N ILE A 145 -4.10 -15.57 -14.29
CA ILE A 145 -3.38 -14.96 -13.15
C ILE A 145 -2.16 -14.17 -13.63
N GLU A 146 -1.48 -14.63 -14.67
CA GLU A 146 -0.32 -13.96 -15.26
C GLU A 146 -0.71 -12.60 -15.86
N GLU A 147 -1.86 -12.52 -16.53
CA GLU A 147 -2.41 -11.27 -17.04
C GLU A 147 -2.76 -10.30 -15.90
N LEU A 148 -3.46 -10.78 -14.87
CA LEU A 148 -3.80 -9.96 -13.70
C LEU A 148 -2.53 -9.43 -12.99
N ALA A 149 -1.51 -10.27 -12.85
CA ALA A 149 -0.21 -9.89 -12.29
C ALA A 149 0.46 -8.78 -13.11
N ALA A 150 0.43 -8.89 -14.45
CA ALA A 150 0.96 -7.86 -15.32
C ALA A 150 0.19 -6.53 -15.20
N MET A 151 -1.15 -6.57 -15.14
CA MET A 151 -2.00 -5.39 -15.01
C MET A 151 -1.73 -4.58 -13.73
N CYS A 152 -1.44 -5.27 -12.62
CA CYS A 152 -1.16 -4.62 -11.33
C CYS A 152 0.34 -4.43 -11.02
N GLY A 153 1.22 -4.78 -11.96
CA GLY A 153 2.68 -4.64 -11.78
C GLY A 153 3.25 -5.55 -10.67
N SER A 154 2.69 -6.76 -10.51
CA SER A 154 3.05 -7.73 -9.48
C SER A 154 3.48 -9.07 -10.09
N THR A 155 3.81 -10.05 -9.24
CA THR A 155 4.15 -11.41 -9.69
C THR A 155 2.94 -12.34 -9.62
N SER A 156 2.86 -13.35 -10.50
CA SER A 156 1.79 -14.36 -10.44
C SER A 156 1.75 -15.07 -9.08
N LYS A 157 2.89 -15.24 -8.40
CA LYS A 157 2.96 -15.79 -7.04
C LYS A 157 2.26 -14.89 -6.02
N SER A 158 2.50 -13.58 -6.08
CA SER A 158 1.83 -12.61 -5.21
C SER A 158 0.32 -12.62 -5.43
N VAL A 159 -0.12 -12.66 -6.69
CA VAL A 159 -1.56 -12.73 -7.02
C VAL A 159 -2.19 -14.02 -6.48
N ARG A 160 -1.55 -15.18 -6.65
CA ARG A 160 -2.02 -16.45 -6.05
C ARG A 160 -2.13 -16.35 -4.52
N ASN A 161 -1.16 -15.70 -3.88
CA ASN A 161 -1.23 -15.49 -2.43
C ASN A 161 -2.40 -14.58 -2.04
N TRP A 162 -2.69 -13.55 -2.83
CA TRP A 162 -3.84 -12.67 -2.59
C TRP A 162 -5.17 -13.40 -2.77
N LEU A 163 -5.28 -14.35 -3.70
CA LEU A 163 -6.50 -15.15 -3.85
C LEU A 163 -6.81 -16.02 -2.62
N ASN A 164 -5.84 -16.21 -1.72
CA ASN A 164 -6.01 -16.88 -0.43
C ASN A 164 -6.09 -15.88 0.75
N ASP A 165 -6.02 -14.57 0.48
CA ASP A 165 -6.14 -13.53 1.51
C ASP A 165 -7.64 -13.20 1.70
N PRO A 166 -8.19 -13.41 2.91
CA PRO A 166 -9.60 -13.13 3.19
C PRO A 166 -10.01 -11.70 2.82
N ALA A 167 -9.12 -10.72 3.02
CA ALA A 167 -9.41 -9.32 2.70
C ALA A 167 -9.55 -9.08 1.19
N PHE A 168 -8.83 -9.84 0.37
CA PHE A 168 -8.94 -9.78 -1.09
C PHE A 168 -10.13 -10.58 -1.61
N GLN A 169 -10.41 -11.75 -1.02
CA GLN A 169 -11.55 -12.61 -1.37
C GLN A 169 -12.89 -11.89 -1.23
N MET A 170 -13.01 -10.93 -0.30
CA MET A 170 -14.18 -10.05 -0.21
C MET A 170 -14.54 -9.32 -1.53
N PHE A 171 -13.58 -9.16 -2.43
CA PHE A 171 -13.74 -8.47 -3.71
C PHE A 171 -13.67 -9.39 -4.90
N ALA A 172 -12.80 -10.40 -4.85
CA ALA A 172 -12.53 -11.22 -6.01
C ALA A 172 -12.13 -12.64 -5.61
N GLU A 173 -12.79 -13.60 -6.23
CA GLU A 173 -12.50 -15.02 -6.07
C GLU A 173 -12.35 -15.65 -7.46
N ILE A 174 -11.42 -16.60 -7.58
CA ILE A 174 -11.31 -17.38 -8.81
C ILE A 174 -12.47 -18.39 -8.84
N VAL A 175 -13.18 -18.44 -9.96
CA VAL A 175 -14.26 -19.41 -10.16
C VAL A 175 -13.62 -20.73 -10.58
N ASP A 176 -13.92 -21.79 -9.84
CA ASP A 176 -13.59 -23.13 -10.30
C ASP A 176 -14.43 -23.44 -11.55
N THR A 177 -13.73 -23.74 -12.63
CA THR A 177 -14.35 -24.07 -13.93
C THR A 177 -14.19 -25.55 -14.26
N GLU A 178 -13.70 -26.36 -13.32
CA GLU A 178 -13.67 -27.81 -13.46
C GLU A 178 -15.09 -28.35 -13.71
N GLY A 179 -15.27 -29.02 -14.86
CA GLY A 179 -16.55 -29.59 -15.26
C GLY A 179 -17.53 -28.64 -15.96
N VAL A 180 -17.17 -27.37 -16.18
CA VAL A 180 -17.97 -26.42 -16.96
C VAL A 180 -17.55 -26.46 -18.43
N GLU A 181 -18.49 -26.64 -19.36
CA GLU A 181 -18.23 -26.49 -20.80
C GLU A 181 -17.89 -25.03 -21.11
N LEU A 182 -16.59 -24.72 -21.15
CA LEU A 182 -16.09 -23.43 -21.59
C LEU A 182 -16.14 -23.33 -23.12
N PRO A 183 -16.36 -22.14 -23.70
CA PRO A 183 -16.31 -21.97 -25.15
C PRO A 183 -14.98 -22.48 -25.72
N GLU A 184 -14.99 -23.14 -26.88
CA GLU A 184 -13.77 -23.70 -27.52
C GLU A 184 -12.65 -22.66 -27.72
N SER A 185 -13.00 -21.37 -27.80
CA SER A 185 -12.06 -20.25 -27.89
C SER A 185 -11.26 -19.97 -26.61
N TRP A 186 -11.68 -20.52 -25.46
CA TRP A 186 -11.03 -20.32 -24.17
C TRP A 186 -10.01 -21.43 -23.92
N GLY A 187 -8.73 -21.09 -24.01
CA GLY A 187 -7.64 -22.01 -23.69
C GLY A 187 -7.41 -22.19 -22.18
N LEU A 188 -6.60 -23.19 -21.80
CA LEU A 188 -6.22 -23.58 -20.42
C LEU A 188 -5.64 -22.46 -19.52
N ARG A 189 -5.35 -21.28 -20.08
CA ARG A 189 -4.82 -20.12 -19.34
C ARG A 189 -5.88 -19.11 -18.94
N HIS A 190 -7.12 -19.29 -19.41
CA HIS A 190 -8.21 -18.39 -19.06
C HIS A 190 -8.52 -18.57 -17.57
N ALA A 191 -8.66 -17.46 -16.85
CA ALA A 191 -9.21 -17.48 -15.51
C ALA A 191 -10.49 -16.64 -15.49
N VAL A 192 -11.50 -17.18 -14.82
CA VAL A 192 -12.75 -16.48 -14.54
C VAL A 192 -12.72 -16.07 -13.07
N PHE A 193 -13.05 -14.81 -12.82
CA PHE A 193 -13.16 -14.27 -11.48
C PHE A 193 -14.59 -13.84 -11.21
N ASN A 194 -15.12 -14.22 -10.05
CA ASN A 194 -16.29 -13.59 -9.48
C ASN A 194 -15.83 -12.30 -8.80
N VAL A 195 -16.44 -11.17 -9.16
CA VAL A 195 -15.96 -9.84 -8.77
C VAL A 195 -17.09 -9.05 -8.14
N ARG A 196 -16.88 -8.63 -6.89
CA ARG A 196 -17.78 -7.72 -6.19
C ARG A 196 -17.65 -6.31 -6.75
N LEU A 197 -18.72 -5.86 -7.40
CA LEU A 197 -18.80 -4.52 -7.99
C LEU A 197 -19.10 -3.41 -6.97
N THR A 198 -19.75 -3.77 -5.87
CA THR A 198 -20.06 -2.86 -4.76
C THR A 198 -19.01 -2.95 -3.67
N GLU A 199 -18.98 -1.93 -2.81
CA GLU A 199 -18.08 -1.93 -1.66
C GLU A 199 -18.61 -2.85 -0.55
N PRO A 200 -17.73 -3.59 0.15
CA PRO A 200 -18.13 -4.36 1.32
C PRO A 200 -18.68 -3.42 2.39
N THR A 201 -19.79 -3.82 3.00
CA THR A 201 -20.39 -3.04 4.09
C THR A 201 -19.52 -3.15 5.34
N ARG A 202 -19.72 -2.23 6.29
CA ARG A 202 -19.03 -2.27 7.59
C ARG A 202 -19.16 -3.63 8.28
N GLU A 203 -20.35 -4.20 8.24
CA GLU A 203 -20.63 -5.51 8.81
C GLU A 203 -19.84 -6.63 8.13
N ASP A 204 -19.67 -6.57 6.81
CA ASP A 204 -18.97 -7.59 6.03
C ASP A 204 -17.51 -7.74 6.49
N TRP A 205 -16.79 -6.63 6.67
CA TRP A 205 -15.39 -6.69 7.09
C TRP A 205 -15.21 -6.75 8.61
N GLU A 206 -16.20 -6.33 9.42
CA GLU A 206 -16.22 -6.65 10.86
C GLU A 206 -16.38 -8.15 11.08
N LYS A 207 -17.29 -8.82 10.37
CA LYS A 207 -17.45 -10.29 10.41
C LYS A 207 -16.17 -11.01 9.98
N MET A 208 -15.47 -10.53 8.96
CA MET A 208 -14.18 -11.10 8.54
C MET A 208 -13.12 -10.95 9.64
N ILE A 209 -12.96 -9.75 10.22
CA ILE A 209 -11.97 -9.51 11.29
C ILE A 209 -12.28 -10.35 12.53
N HIS A 210 -13.56 -10.48 12.90
CA HIS A 210 -13.97 -11.27 14.06
C HIS A 210 -13.93 -12.78 13.80
N GLY A 211 -14.24 -13.24 12.58
CA GLY A 211 -14.13 -14.64 12.19
C GLY A 211 -12.69 -15.15 12.17
N LEU A 212 -11.73 -14.31 11.81
CA LEU A 212 -10.29 -14.62 11.90
C LEU A 212 -9.79 -14.74 13.35
N GLY A 213 -10.56 -14.26 14.35
CA GLY A 213 -10.21 -14.30 15.76
C GLY A 213 -10.85 -15.44 16.56
N LYS A 214 -11.70 -16.27 15.95
CA LYS A 214 -12.46 -17.33 16.64
C LYS A 214 -11.93 -18.74 16.48
N ASN A 215 -10.98 -18.97 15.58
CA ASN A 215 -10.53 -20.35 15.27
C ASN A 215 -9.55 -20.95 16.29
N ASP A 216 -9.03 -20.19 17.25
CA ASP A 216 -8.03 -20.70 18.21
C ASP A 216 -8.58 -20.96 19.63
N SER A 217 -9.85 -20.65 19.93
CA SER A 217 -10.37 -20.76 21.30
C SER A 217 -11.71 -21.48 21.47
N GLU A 218 -12.59 -21.52 20.47
CA GLU A 218 -13.91 -22.17 20.63
C GLU A 218 -13.92 -23.68 20.30
N GLU A 219 -12.92 -24.21 19.57
CA GLU A 219 -12.79 -25.67 19.33
C GLU A 219 -12.13 -26.43 20.50
N ALA A 220 -11.43 -25.74 21.41
CA ALA A 220 -10.82 -26.36 22.59
C ALA A 220 -11.82 -26.54 23.76
N GLU A 221 -12.83 -25.67 23.87
CA GLU A 221 -13.81 -25.76 24.97
C GLU A 221 -15.01 -26.66 24.65
N ASN A 222 -15.38 -26.84 23.38
CA ASN A 222 -16.47 -27.73 22.99
C ASN A 222 -16.08 -29.22 22.90
N ALA A 223 -14.78 -29.55 22.87
CA ALA A 223 -14.31 -30.93 23.00
C ALA A 223 -14.30 -31.43 24.46
N SER A 224 -14.40 -30.53 25.45
CA SER A 224 -14.29 -30.89 26.88
C SER A 224 -15.62 -31.28 27.55
N TRP A 225 -16.76 -31.19 26.84
CA TRP A 225 -18.10 -31.44 27.42
C TRP A 225 -18.86 -32.63 26.82
N GLN A 226 -18.30 -33.36 25.85
CA GLN A 226 -18.96 -34.55 25.28
C GLN A 226 -18.37 -35.91 25.70
N ASP A 227 -17.25 -35.95 26.43
CA ASP A 227 -16.54 -37.23 26.72
C ASP A 227 -16.84 -37.86 28.10
N LYS A 228 -17.96 -37.50 28.75
CA LYS A 228 -18.33 -38.05 30.07
C LYS A 228 -19.52 -39.02 30.11
N ASN A 229 -20.15 -39.34 28.99
CA ASN A 229 -21.27 -40.30 28.97
C ASN A 229 -21.15 -41.27 27.79
N ALA A 230 -20.27 -42.27 27.90
CA ALA A 230 -20.46 -43.59 27.28
C ALA A 230 -19.38 -44.56 27.77
N SER A 231 -19.47 -44.95 29.04
CA SER A 231 -19.09 -46.31 29.42
C SER A 231 -20.27 -47.22 29.09
N ASP A 232 -20.04 -48.30 28.36
CA ASP A 232 -20.26 -49.68 28.83
C ASP A 232 -20.57 -50.64 27.66
N TYR A 233 -20.04 -51.86 27.77
CA TYR A 233 -19.94 -52.97 26.81
C TYR A 233 -18.95 -52.75 25.65
N GLY A 234 -17.81 -53.43 25.52
CA GLY A 234 -17.33 -54.66 26.15
C GLY A 234 -16.77 -55.58 25.06
N GLU A 235 -15.47 -55.93 25.18
CA GLU A 235 -14.81 -57.15 24.66
C GLU A 235 -14.66 -57.29 23.12
N THR A 236 -13.58 -57.82 22.53
CA THR A 236 -12.39 -58.58 22.93
C THR A 236 -11.40 -58.61 21.73
N GLY A 237 -10.10 -58.85 21.99
CA GLY A 237 -9.27 -59.67 21.07
C GLY A 237 -8.07 -59.01 20.35
N TYR A 238 -6.90 -59.16 20.97
CA TYR A 238 -5.54 -59.31 20.40
C TYR A 238 -5.36 -59.51 18.86
N SER A 239 -4.49 -58.72 18.21
CA SER A 239 -3.08 -59.11 17.91
C SER A 239 -2.40 -58.22 16.86
N ASP A 240 -1.21 -57.75 17.25
CA ASP A 240 0.06 -57.55 16.53
C ASP A 240 0.17 -57.46 14.98
N ARG A 241 0.87 -56.38 14.60
CA ARG A 241 2.02 -56.26 13.65
C ARG A 241 1.85 -56.49 12.14
N GLU A 242 2.07 -55.36 11.45
CA GLU A 242 3.14 -55.06 10.47
C GLU A 242 3.65 -56.16 9.51
N LYS A 243 3.50 -55.84 8.21
CA LYS A 243 4.35 -56.06 7.01
C LYS A 243 3.39 -56.10 5.80
N ALA A 244 3.64 -55.63 4.59
CA ALA A 244 4.85 -55.46 3.80
C ALA A 244 4.45 -54.90 2.40
N ILE A 245 5.14 -53.90 1.84
CA ILE A 245 6.03 -53.94 0.62
C ILE A 245 5.36 -53.57 -0.74
N HIS A 246 6.18 -52.87 -1.55
CA HIS A 246 6.26 -52.73 -3.03
C HIS A 246 5.62 -51.46 -3.63
N ALA A 247 6.36 -50.45 -4.10
CA ALA A 247 7.46 -50.38 -5.08
C ALA A 247 7.05 -50.81 -6.51
N SER A 248 6.94 -49.83 -7.42
CA SER A 248 7.44 -49.95 -8.79
C SER A 248 7.58 -48.59 -9.48
N GLU A 249 8.84 -48.19 -9.53
CA GLU A 249 9.55 -47.48 -10.59
C GLU A 249 9.06 -47.80 -12.02
N LYS A 250 8.89 -46.78 -12.88
CA LYS A 250 9.26 -46.84 -14.30
C LYS A 250 9.76 -45.47 -14.79
N MET A 251 11.05 -45.43 -15.10
CA MET A 251 11.69 -44.46 -15.99
C MET A 251 11.19 -44.62 -17.43
N ILE A 252 11.03 -43.52 -18.17
CA ILE A 252 11.47 -43.40 -19.57
C ILE A 252 12.05 -42.00 -19.79
N HIS A 253 13.34 -41.94 -20.12
CA HIS A 253 14.00 -40.78 -20.71
C HIS A 253 13.68 -40.66 -22.20
N ARG A 254 13.51 -39.44 -22.72
CA ARG A 254 14.13 -39.05 -24.00
C ARG A 254 14.35 -37.54 -24.11
N SER A 255 15.54 -37.22 -24.59
CA SER A 255 16.10 -35.91 -24.92
C SER A 255 15.62 -35.40 -26.27
N GLY A 256 15.60 -34.07 -26.45
CA GLY A 256 15.42 -33.40 -27.74
C GLY A 256 15.63 -31.89 -27.63
N LYS A 257 16.63 -31.37 -28.35
CA LYS A 257 17.04 -29.96 -28.40
C LYS A 257 16.13 -29.11 -29.32
N SER A 258 16.16 -27.80 -29.03
CA SER A 258 15.97 -26.60 -29.89
C SER A 258 14.72 -26.46 -30.75
N ASP A 259 13.97 -25.35 -30.55
CA ASP A 259 13.93 -24.28 -31.57
C ASP A 259 13.31 -22.97 -31.06
N THR A 260 13.94 -21.88 -31.51
CA THR A 260 13.50 -20.48 -31.46
C THR A 260 12.32 -20.25 -32.42
N ARG A 261 11.26 -19.55 -31.98
CA ARG A 261 10.56 -18.51 -32.79
C ARG A 261 9.50 -17.73 -32.01
N PRO A 262 9.20 -16.47 -32.44
CA PRO A 262 8.50 -15.46 -31.66
C PRO A 262 6.98 -15.53 -31.85
N GLY A 263 6.24 -15.54 -30.75
CA GLY A 263 4.78 -15.47 -30.75
C GLY A 263 4.28 -14.06 -31.01
N LYS A 264 3.69 -13.83 -32.19
CA LYS A 264 2.91 -12.64 -32.53
C LYS A 264 1.72 -12.49 -31.56
N LYS A 265 1.67 -11.38 -30.81
CA LYS A 265 0.47 -10.98 -30.05
C LYS A 265 -0.62 -10.55 -31.04
N ARG A 266 -1.77 -11.21 -31.01
CA ARG A 266 -3.01 -10.73 -31.63
C ARG A 266 -3.73 -9.83 -30.62
N TYR A 267 -4.01 -8.60 -31.02
CA TYR A 267 -4.89 -7.68 -30.29
C TYR A 267 -6.23 -7.63 -31.02
N THR A 268 -7.34 -7.80 -30.30
CA THR A 268 -8.68 -7.44 -30.78
C THR A 268 -9.06 -6.11 -30.14
N PRO A 269 -9.58 -5.12 -30.90
CA PRO A 269 -10.01 -3.84 -30.34
C PRO A 269 -11.29 -4.03 -29.53
N ARG A 270 -11.30 -3.67 -28.25
CA ARG A 270 -12.54 -3.53 -27.46
C ARG A 270 -13.06 -2.11 -27.62
N GLU A 271 -14.10 -1.95 -28.45
CA GLU A 271 -14.95 -0.76 -28.42
C GLU A 271 -15.89 -0.86 -27.21
N LYS A 272 -15.79 0.10 -26.28
CA LYS A 272 -16.80 0.33 -25.24
C LYS A 272 -17.20 1.81 -25.29
N MET A 273 -18.39 2.10 -25.79
CA MET A 273 -19.07 3.38 -25.60
C MET A 273 -19.85 3.34 -24.29
N ILE A 274 -19.58 4.28 -23.39
CA ILE A 274 -20.30 4.44 -22.13
C ILE A 274 -21.20 5.68 -22.26
N HIS A 275 -22.51 5.49 -22.10
CA HIS A 275 -23.44 6.60 -21.92
C HIS A 275 -23.49 7.03 -20.46
N GLY A 276 -23.34 8.34 -20.25
CA GLY A 276 -23.29 8.97 -18.94
C GLY A 276 -24.61 8.93 -18.19
N LEU A 277 -24.49 8.78 -16.87
CA LEU A 277 -25.52 9.13 -15.90
C LEU A 277 -24.95 10.17 -14.95
N GLY A 278 -25.58 11.34 -14.94
CA GLY A 278 -25.68 12.19 -13.75
C GLY A 278 -24.48 13.08 -13.43
N LYS A 279 -24.48 14.26 -14.06
CA LYS A 279 -23.79 15.50 -13.68
C LYS A 279 -23.33 15.56 -12.22
N ASN A 280 -22.03 15.40 -12.00
CA ASN A 280 -21.18 16.13 -11.06
C ASN A 280 -19.72 15.91 -11.50
N ASP A 281 -19.43 16.29 -12.75
CA ASP A 281 -18.06 16.36 -13.25
C ASP A 281 -17.36 17.57 -12.63
N THR A 282 -16.78 17.39 -11.46
CA THR A 282 -15.64 18.20 -11.04
C THR A 282 -14.39 17.51 -11.57
N PRO A 283 -13.66 18.10 -12.54
CA PRO A 283 -12.38 17.57 -12.95
C PRO A 283 -11.46 17.56 -11.73
N LEU A 284 -11.03 16.38 -11.29
CA LEU A 284 -10.09 16.20 -10.18
C LEU A 284 -8.69 16.74 -10.56
N LYS A 285 -8.56 18.06 -10.68
CA LYS A 285 -7.29 18.77 -10.95
C LYS A 285 -6.28 18.67 -9.80
N ASN A 286 -6.62 18.02 -8.68
CA ASN A 286 -5.76 17.96 -7.49
C ASN A 286 -5.17 16.58 -7.16
N LEU A 287 -5.35 15.56 -8.01
CA LEU A 287 -4.78 14.22 -7.80
C LEU A 287 -3.48 13.93 -8.57
N ILE A 288 -2.98 14.87 -9.37
CA ILE A 288 -1.64 14.80 -9.98
C ILE A 288 -0.63 15.51 -9.06
N LYS A 289 -0.51 15.02 -7.82
CA LYS A 289 0.75 15.09 -7.08
C LYS A 289 1.26 13.66 -7.00
N PRO A 290 2.49 13.36 -7.46
CA PRO A 290 2.92 11.99 -7.65
C PRO A 290 3.00 11.28 -6.30
N LEU A 291 2.09 10.33 -6.07
CA LEU A 291 2.17 9.33 -5.00
C LEU A 291 3.22 8.23 -5.32
N LEU A 292 4.21 8.55 -6.15
CA LEU A 292 5.30 7.67 -6.54
C LEU A 292 6.58 8.18 -5.90
N ASN A 293 6.94 7.60 -4.75
CA ASN A 293 8.31 7.65 -4.27
C ASN A 293 8.90 6.23 -4.40
N PRO A 294 9.66 5.92 -5.47
CA PRO A 294 10.16 4.58 -5.76
C PRO A 294 11.48 4.24 -5.05
N PHE A 295 11.79 4.90 -3.94
CA PHE A 295 13.05 4.71 -3.22
C PHE A 295 12.87 3.92 -1.94
N LYS A 296 12.95 2.59 -2.07
CA LYS A 296 13.69 1.76 -1.13
C LYS A 296 14.49 0.73 -1.95
N PRO A 297 15.83 0.77 -1.91
CA PRO A 297 16.64 -0.35 -2.36
C PRO A 297 16.27 -1.59 -1.54
N LEU A 298 16.12 -2.73 -2.22
CA LEU A 298 16.29 -4.04 -1.59
C LEU A 298 17.76 -4.13 -1.18
N GLU A 299 18.04 -4.25 0.12
CA GLU A 299 19.38 -4.57 0.60
C GLU A 299 19.73 -6.00 0.16
N SER A 300 20.82 -6.15 -0.59
CA SER A 300 21.50 -7.42 -0.81
C SER A 300 22.13 -7.92 0.50
N PRO A 301 22.25 -9.25 0.71
CA PRO A 301 22.59 -9.83 2.00
C PRO A 301 24.04 -9.50 2.40
N GLN A 302 24.22 -8.87 3.55
CA GLN A 302 25.52 -8.75 4.21
C GLN A 302 25.80 -9.98 5.10
N PRO A 303 27.08 -10.38 5.25
CA PRO A 303 27.49 -11.54 6.06
C PRO A 303 27.16 -11.34 7.55
N PRO A 304 27.08 -12.42 8.36
CA PRO A 304 26.41 -12.41 9.65
C PRO A 304 27.21 -11.57 10.65
N VAL A 305 26.70 -10.38 10.97
CA VAL A 305 27.11 -9.65 12.17
C VAL A 305 26.21 -10.10 13.30
N ARG A 306 26.85 -10.62 14.35
CA ARG A 306 26.28 -11.15 15.60
C ARG A 306 25.05 -10.37 16.06
N GLN A 307 23.91 -11.07 16.10
CA GLN A 307 22.69 -10.59 16.75
C GLN A 307 22.90 -10.61 18.27
N ASN A 308 23.01 -9.42 18.87
CA ASN A 308 22.79 -9.26 20.30
C ASN A 308 21.29 -9.25 20.58
N SER A 309 20.87 -10.28 21.32
CA SER A 309 19.69 -10.39 22.19
C SER A 309 18.38 -9.73 21.76
N ALA A 310 17.42 -10.60 21.40
CA ALA A 310 16.00 -10.32 21.37
C ALA A 310 15.52 -9.62 22.67
N ARG A 311 14.88 -8.46 22.53
CA ARG A 311 14.03 -7.87 23.57
C ARG A 311 12.56 -7.95 23.12
N LYS A 312 11.73 -8.46 24.03
CA LYS A 312 10.28 -8.59 23.88
C LYS A 312 9.64 -7.19 23.66
N PRO A 313 8.59 -7.08 22.82
CA PRO A 313 7.82 -5.85 22.69
C PRO A 313 6.94 -5.69 23.94
N GLY A 314 7.12 -4.60 24.70
CA GLY A 314 6.26 -4.31 25.85
C GLY A 314 6.88 -3.48 26.99
N ALA A 315 8.19 -3.23 26.97
CA ALA A 315 8.84 -2.39 27.98
C ALA A 315 9.57 -1.24 27.29
N GLY A 316 8.83 -0.17 26.96
CA GLY A 316 9.46 1.08 26.54
C GLY A 316 10.40 1.57 27.64
N SER A 317 11.53 2.17 27.24
CA SER A 317 12.44 2.80 28.18
C SER A 317 11.68 3.81 29.05
N GLN A 318 11.59 3.55 30.36
CA GLN A 318 10.98 4.48 31.31
C GLN A 318 11.83 5.75 31.53
N VAL A 319 13.00 5.83 30.89
CA VAL A 319 14.02 6.84 31.13
C VAL A 319 13.96 7.97 30.10
N PHE A 320 13.56 7.71 28.86
CA PHE A 320 13.49 8.72 27.80
C PHE A 320 12.44 8.37 26.75
N TRP A 321 12.07 9.36 25.94
CA TRP A 321 11.04 9.22 24.91
C TRP A 321 11.58 8.53 23.65
N GLU A 322 11.25 7.25 23.49
CA GLU A 322 11.62 6.47 22.30
C GLU A 322 10.68 6.78 21.14
N TRP A 323 11.25 7.29 20.03
CA TRP A 323 10.50 7.70 18.85
C TRP A 323 9.68 6.55 18.25
N ASP A 324 10.32 5.39 18.05
CA ASP A 324 9.68 4.24 17.40
C ASP A 324 8.51 3.68 18.25
N ASP A 325 8.69 3.66 19.58
CA ASP A 325 7.65 3.29 20.53
C ASP A 325 6.46 4.26 20.48
N LEU A 326 6.72 5.57 20.50
CA LEU A 326 5.69 6.60 20.39
C LEU A 326 4.91 6.48 19.08
N MET A 327 5.61 6.31 17.96
CA MET A 327 4.96 6.17 16.65
C MET A 327 4.13 4.89 16.56
N SER A 328 4.65 3.77 17.09
CA SER A 328 3.95 2.48 17.11
C SER A 328 2.65 2.55 17.93
N ARG A 329 2.69 3.07 19.16
CA ARG A 329 1.51 3.23 20.04
C ARG A 329 0.45 4.13 19.44
N ASN A 330 0.87 5.16 18.70
CA ASN A 330 -0.02 6.11 18.05
C ASN A 330 -0.49 5.65 16.65
N SER A 331 -0.19 4.42 16.24
CA SER A 331 -0.54 3.86 14.92
C SER A 331 -0.07 4.75 13.76
N VAL A 332 1.06 5.45 13.93
CA VAL A 332 1.62 6.32 12.91
C VAL A 332 2.30 5.46 11.85
N GLY A 333 1.85 5.58 10.61
CA GLY A 333 2.41 4.81 9.51
C GLY A 333 3.92 5.02 9.35
N LEU A 334 4.65 3.93 9.10
CA LEU A 334 6.11 3.91 8.95
C LEU A 334 6.62 4.95 7.95
N THR A 335 5.85 5.27 6.91
CA THR A 335 6.18 6.30 5.92
C THR A 335 6.26 7.70 6.53
N MET A 336 5.33 8.05 7.43
CA MET A 336 5.32 9.36 8.08
C MET A 336 6.46 9.47 9.09
N SER A 337 6.63 8.44 9.92
CA SER A 337 7.73 8.34 10.89
C SER A 337 9.09 8.51 10.22
N LYS A 338 9.35 7.78 9.11
CA LYS A 338 10.59 7.88 8.35
C LYS A 338 10.82 9.26 7.72
N LYS A 339 9.77 9.94 7.25
CA LYS A 339 9.89 11.31 6.70
C LYS A 339 10.30 12.31 7.78
N LEU A 340 9.70 12.23 8.96
CA LEU A 340 10.06 13.10 10.08
C LEU A 340 11.47 12.81 10.59
N LEU A 341 11.87 11.53 10.67
CA LEU A 341 13.25 11.16 11.01
C LEU A 341 14.27 11.66 9.98
N ALA A 342 13.97 11.56 8.69
CA ALA A 342 14.85 12.04 7.63
C ALA A 342 15.02 13.56 7.69
N ALA A 343 13.91 14.30 7.79
CA ALA A 343 13.95 15.76 7.90
C ALA A 343 14.63 16.23 9.21
N ASN A 344 14.45 15.50 10.31
CA ASN A 344 15.16 15.75 11.56
C ASN A 344 16.68 15.48 11.45
N LYS A 345 17.08 14.46 10.68
CA LYS A 345 18.49 14.14 10.40
C LYS A 345 19.15 15.19 9.50
N GLU A 346 18.47 15.64 8.45
CA GLU A 346 18.92 16.75 7.58
C GLU A 346 19.13 18.04 8.38
N SER A 347 18.30 18.23 9.40
CA SER A 347 18.33 19.36 10.33
C SER A 347 19.40 19.24 11.42
N GLY A 348 20.15 18.12 11.50
CA GLY A 348 21.18 17.87 12.50
C GLY A 348 20.66 17.73 13.95
N ASN A 349 19.35 17.52 14.14
CA ASN A 349 18.74 17.54 15.46
C ASN A 349 18.71 16.14 16.11
N LYS A 350 18.78 16.06 17.43
CA LYS A 350 18.75 14.79 18.18
C LYS A 350 17.34 14.17 18.12
N ILE A 351 17.26 12.85 17.95
CA ILE A 351 15.99 12.11 17.91
C ILE A 351 15.19 12.32 19.21
N ASP A 352 15.86 12.37 20.35
CA ASP A 352 15.23 12.67 21.64
C ASP A 352 14.46 14.01 21.63
N ARG A 353 14.99 15.05 20.97
CA ARG A 353 14.29 16.33 20.85
C ARG A 353 13.07 16.23 19.93
N LEU A 354 13.15 15.44 18.86
CA LEU A 354 12.00 15.15 18.00
C LEU A 354 10.88 14.42 18.78
N SER A 355 11.24 13.42 19.57
CA SER A 355 10.30 12.70 20.45
C SER A 355 9.63 13.65 21.45
N ARG A 356 10.41 14.53 22.10
CA ARG A 356 9.87 15.53 23.04
C ARG A 356 8.93 16.52 22.35
N ASN A 357 9.28 17.00 21.15
CA ASN A 357 8.42 17.90 20.40
C ASN A 357 7.09 17.23 20.03
N PHE A 358 7.11 15.93 19.68
CA PHE A 358 5.88 15.16 19.45
C PHE A 358 5.02 15.07 20.71
N VAL A 359 5.62 14.70 21.84
CA VAL A 359 4.93 14.62 23.13
C VAL A 359 4.34 15.98 23.52
N SER A 360 5.08 17.08 23.33
CA SER A 360 4.61 18.44 23.60
C SER A 360 3.35 18.79 22.78
N TRP A 361 3.37 18.54 21.48
CA TRP A 361 2.19 18.78 20.63
C TRP A 361 1.01 17.87 20.96
N LEU A 362 1.29 16.63 21.37
CA LEU A 362 0.24 15.72 21.80
C LEU A 362 -0.38 16.20 23.11
N LEU A 363 0.41 16.62 24.08
CA LEU A 363 -0.05 17.20 25.34
C LEU A 363 -0.92 18.44 25.10
N TYR A 364 -0.49 19.35 24.21
CA TYR A 364 -1.28 20.50 23.81
C TYR A 364 -2.63 20.12 23.21
N ALA A 365 -2.67 19.12 22.32
CA ALA A 365 -3.89 18.74 21.65
C ALA A 365 -4.95 18.12 22.60
N TYR A 366 -4.54 17.59 23.75
CA TYR A 366 -5.45 17.09 24.80
C TYR A 366 -5.75 18.14 25.88
N SER A 367 -4.97 19.21 25.98
CA SER A 367 -5.18 20.25 26.99
C SER A 367 -6.38 21.15 26.64
N GLU A 368 -6.76 21.99 27.60
CA GLU A 368 -7.79 23.01 27.35
C GLU A 368 -7.42 23.98 26.23
N SER A 369 -6.14 24.30 26.08
CA SER A 369 -5.63 25.17 25.01
C SER A 369 -5.75 24.55 23.62
N GLY A 370 -5.86 23.22 23.53
CA GLY A 370 -6.11 22.47 22.30
C GLY A 370 -7.59 22.16 22.04
N ARG A 371 -8.52 22.74 22.82
CA ARG A 371 -9.96 22.48 22.68
C ARG A 371 -10.43 22.75 21.24
N GLY A 372 -10.96 21.71 20.58
CA GLY A 372 -11.36 21.74 19.16
C GLY A 372 -10.45 20.95 18.23
N VAL A 373 -9.35 20.38 18.71
CA VAL A 373 -8.54 19.43 17.93
C VAL A 373 -9.24 18.08 17.86
N ASN A 374 -9.83 17.78 16.70
CA ASN A 374 -10.57 16.52 16.46
C ASN A 374 -9.67 15.28 16.39
N ASN A 375 -8.40 15.43 16.02
CA ASN A 375 -7.45 14.32 15.91
C ASN A 375 -6.08 14.74 16.48
N PRO A 376 -5.83 14.50 17.78
CA PRO A 376 -4.63 14.95 18.48
C PRO A 376 -3.32 14.49 17.85
N VAL A 377 -3.25 13.21 17.44
CA VAL A 377 -2.05 12.64 16.82
C VAL A 377 -1.78 13.27 15.45
N SER A 378 -2.82 13.43 14.63
CA SER A 378 -2.66 14.05 13.31
C SER A 378 -2.28 15.52 13.42
N ASN A 379 -2.80 16.24 14.43
CA ASN A 379 -2.40 17.61 14.72
C ASN A 379 -0.92 17.68 15.11
N ALA A 380 -0.46 16.84 16.03
CA ALA A 380 0.93 16.81 16.44
C ALA A 380 1.89 16.51 15.27
N LEU A 381 1.53 15.55 14.41
CA LEU A 381 2.30 15.26 13.20
C LEU A 381 2.30 16.41 12.20
N ALA A 382 1.16 17.08 12.00
CA ALA A 382 1.07 18.24 11.11
C ALA A 382 2.00 19.37 11.59
N ARG A 383 1.98 19.67 12.89
CA ARG A 383 2.84 20.69 13.50
C ARG A 383 4.32 20.36 13.40
N LEU A 384 4.70 19.10 13.62
CA LEU A 384 6.09 18.67 13.41
C LEU A 384 6.52 18.78 11.95
N ARG A 385 5.62 18.57 10.99
CA ARG A 385 5.95 18.75 9.56
C ARG A 385 6.15 20.20 9.18
N GLU A 386 5.40 21.11 9.81
CA GLU A 386 5.56 22.56 9.62
C GLU A 386 6.87 23.04 10.25
N ASN A 387 7.16 22.60 11.48
CA ASN A 387 8.38 22.96 12.18
C ASN A 387 8.85 21.83 13.12
N ILE A 388 9.91 21.14 12.71
CA ILE A 388 10.50 20.01 13.44
C ILE A 388 11.18 20.46 14.74
N TYR A 389 11.57 21.73 14.84
CA TYR A 389 12.38 22.25 15.94
C TYR A 389 11.56 22.69 17.15
N SER A 390 10.27 22.94 16.97
CA SER A 390 9.36 23.48 17.98
C SER A 390 8.33 22.44 18.43
N GLY A 391 8.23 22.25 19.75
CA GLY A 391 7.01 21.71 20.35
C GLY A 391 5.92 22.78 20.43
N ALA A 392 4.85 22.49 21.17
CA ALA A 392 3.75 23.43 21.37
C ALA A 392 4.13 24.69 22.17
N GLY A 393 5.29 24.69 22.82
CA GLY A 393 5.77 25.80 23.63
C GLY A 393 5.23 25.78 25.06
N GLY A 394 5.72 26.71 25.87
CA GLY A 394 5.22 26.96 27.23
C GLY A 394 5.30 25.73 28.13
N ASP A 395 4.20 25.44 28.81
CA ASP A 395 4.10 24.34 29.77
C ASP A 395 4.19 22.97 29.11
N TYR A 396 3.76 22.83 27.86
CA TYR A 396 3.78 21.56 27.14
C TYR A 396 5.21 21.10 26.81
N ASP A 397 6.09 22.02 26.42
CA ASP A 397 7.51 21.72 26.22
C ASP A 397 8.21 21.34 27.53
N ARG A 398 7.83 21.99 28.64
CA ARG A 398 8.36 21.68 29.98
C ARG A 398 7.91 20.29 30.42
N LEU A 399 6.63 19.97 30.27
CA LEU A 399 6.06 18.65 30.58
C LEU A 399 6.65 17.55 29.69
N ALA A 400 6.87 17.83 28.40
CA ALA A 400 7.51 16.88 27.48
C ALA A 400 8.99 16.65 27.79
N THR A 401 9.64 17.53 28.55
CA THR A 401 11.04 17.36 28.98
C THR A 401 11.16 16.39 30.16
N LEU A 402 10.06 16.11 30.85
CA LEU A 402 10.03 15.11 31.92
C LEU A 402 10.24 13.70 31.35
N SER A 403 10.78 12.81 32.19
CA SER A 403 10.90 11.41 31.80
C SER A 403 9.50 10.78 31.63
N PRO A 404 9.36 9.74 30.78
CA PRO A 404 8.11 9.02 30.64
C PRO A 404 7.58 8.52 31.99
N ARG A 405 8.47 8.12 32.91
CA ARG A 405 8.09 7.66 34.25
C ARG A 405 7.45 8.76 35.09
N GLU A 406 8.02 9.95 35.11
CA GLU A 406 7.50 11.08 35.88
C GLU A 406 6.14 11.54 35.35
N LEU A 407 6.03 11.70 34.02
CA LEU A 407 4.77 12.11 33.39
C LEU A 407 3.67 11.05 33.58
N LYS A 408 4.02 9.77 33.49
CA LYS A 408 3.10 8.66 33.76
C LYS A 408 2.64 8.64 35.21
N ALA A 409 3.55 8.87 36.17
CA ALA A 409 3.20 8.89 37.59
C ALA A 409 2.20 10.02 37.91
N MET A 410 2.34 11.20 37.30
CA MET A 410 1.39 12.29 37.47
C MET A 410 0.01 11.96 36.88
N LEU A 411 -0.04 11.43 35.65
CA LEU A 411 -1.30 11.00 35.00
C LEU A 411 -1.99 9.86 35.77
N ASP A 412 -1.22 8.87 36.25
CA ASP A 412 -1.75 7.76 37.05
C ASP A 412 -2.27 8.25 38.42
N ALA A 413 -1.58 9.20 39.07
CA ALA A 413 -2.02 9.78 40.33
C ALA A 413 -3.35 10.52 40.17
N ASP A 414 -3.44 11.40 39.17
CA ASP A 414 -4.65 12.16 38.82
C ASP A 414 -5.84 11.23 38.50
N LEU A 415 -5.63 10.22 37.64
CA LEU A 415 -6.67 9.24 37.30
C LEU A 415 -7.13 8.36 38.48
N THR A 416 -6.31 8.23 39.53
CA THR A 416 -6.63 7.43 40.72
C THR A 416 -7.05 8.28 41.92
N GLY A 417 -7.14 9.61 41.75
CA GLY A 417 -7.48 10.55 42.82
C GLY A 417 -6.41 10.67 43.92
N LYS A 418 -5.15 10.31 43.62
CA LYS A 418 -4.00 10.48 44.51
C LYS A 418 -3.35 11.84 44.29
N GLU A 419 -2.64 12.34 45.29
CA GLU A 419 -1.84 13.55 45.16
C GLU A 419 -0.79 13.40 44.05
N ILE A 420 -0.75 14.40 43.16
CA ILE A 420 0.22 14.47 42.08
C ILE A 420 1.60 14.81 42.69
N PRO A 421 2.68 14.10 42.32
CA PRO A 421 4.03 14.42 42.80
C PRO A 421 4.36 15.92 42.68
N GLN A 422 4.74 16.56 43.78
CA GLN A 422 4.89 18.03 43.87
C GLN A 422 5.81 18.63 42.79
N GLN A 423 6.79 17.86 42.31
CA GLN A 423 7.71 18.29 41.27
C GLN A 423 6.96 18.41 39.93
N HIS A 424 6.76 19.65 39.46
CA HIS A 424 5.99 19.99 38.26
C HIS A 424 4.46 19.80 38.33
N ALA A 425 3.90 19.49 39.51
CA ALA A 425 2.45 19.39 39.72
C ALA A 425 1.69 20.61 39.19
N TYR A 426 2.20 21.81 39.46
CA TYR A 426 1.57 23.06 39.00
C TYR A 426 1.43 23.15 37.46
N LEU A 427 2.40 22.64 36.69
CA LEU A 427 2.34 22.63 35.22
C LEU A 427 1.26 21.67 34.73
N TYR A 428 1.20 20.50 35.36
CA TYR A 428 0.24 19.46 35.02
C TYR A 428 -1.18 19.91 35.38
N GLU A 429 -1.40 20.34 36.61
CA GLU A 429 -2.70 20.80 37.11
C GLU A 429 -3.23 21.96 36.29
N HIS A 430 -2.40 22.97 35.99
CA HIS A 430 -2.82 24.12 35.20
C HIS A 430 -3.38 23.74 33.82
N ASN A 431 -2.88 22.66 33.22
CA ASN A 431 -3.25 22.27 31.85
C ASN A 431 -4.24 21.11 31.76
N PHE A 432 -4.32 20.27 32.81
CA PHE A 432 -5.03 18.99 32.76
C PHE A 432 -6.00 18.74 33.92
N CYS A 433 -6.09 19.62 34.93
CA CYS A 433 -7.00 19.40 36.06
C CYS A 433 -8.48 19.30 35.62
N LEU A 434 -8.89 20.15 34.67
CA LEU A 434 -10.26 20.18 34.12
C LEU A 434 -10.48 19.20 32.96
N MET A 435 -9.44 18.46 32.54
CA MET A 435 -9.57 17.50 31.47
C MET A 435 -10.43 16.30 31.91
N PRO A 436 -11.44 15.89 31.12
CA PRO A 436 -12.25 14.72 31.46
C PRO A 436 -11.43 13.42 31.53
N ASP A 437 -11.79 12.52 32.45
CA ASP A 437 -11.05 11.27 32.69
C ASP A 437 -10.90 10.38 31.45
N ASN A 438 -11.89 10.36 30.56
CA ASN A 438 -11.81 9.61 29.31
C ASN A 438 -10.68 10.14 28.41
N TYR A 439 -10.48 11.46 28.35
CA TYR A 439 -9.38 12.10 27.62
C TYR A 439 -8.03 11.85 28.31
N LYS A 440 -7.99 11.88 29.65
CA LYS A 440 -6.79 11.47 30.43
C LYS A 440 -6.38 10.03 30.15
N ARG A 441 -7.34 9.09 30.11
CA ARG A 441 -7.07 7.68 29.78
C ARG A 441 -6.62 7.51 28.34
N GLU A 442 -7.21 8.24 27.39
CA GLU A 442 -6.78 8.21 25.99
C GLU A 442 -5.35 8.74 25.85
N LEU A 443 -5.05 9.92 26.37
CA LEU A 443 -3.72 10.52 26.39
C LEU A 443 -2.69 9.56 27.01
N ARG A 444 -3.03 8.95 28.14
CA ARG A 444 -2.20 7.95 28.80
C ARG A 444 -1.91 6.76 27.89
N GLY A 445 -2.91 6.20 27.20
CA GLY A 445 -2.71 5.10 26.25
C GLY A 445 -1.82 5.52 25.07
N LYS A 446 -1.98 6.74 24.56
CA LYS A 446 -1.16 7.27 23.46
C LYS A 446 0.30 7.47 23.85
N LEU A 447 0.58 7.87 25.10
CA LEU A 447 1.94 8.09 25.59
C LEU A 447 2.60 6.80 26.10
N PHE A 448 1.87 5.95 26.80
CA PHE A 448 2.46 4.88 27.63
C PHE A 448 2.06 3.45 27.24
N GLY A 449 1.05 3.28 26.37
CA GLY A 449 0.45 1.97 26.09
C GLY A 449 -0.77 1.73 26.96
#